data_AF-A4EMH9-F1
#
_entry.id   AF-A4EMH9-F1
#
_cell.length_a   1.000
_cell.length_b   1.000
_cell.length_c   1.000
_cell.angle_alpha   90.00
_cell.angle_beta   90.00
_cell.angle_gamma   90.00
#
_symmetry.space_group_name_H-M   'P 1'
#
loop_
_entity.id
_entity.type
_entity.pdbx_description
1 polymer ?
#
loop_
_entity_poly.entity_id
_entity_poly.type
_entity_poly.pdbx_seq_one_letter_code
_entity_poly.pdbx_strand_id
1 'polypeptide(L)'
;MIGNHSWSHPDYGNLTPDEFLEETRQTDEVLAEWIDGPKYYRFPYLRQGETAAKREAAIEILTNLGYQNVPVTIDNDEWQFNADYTEAMADGDTDAAAIIGQNYLAHMQERTSHFQTLAVDELGGDVDHILLVHLNQINADHLGTLLDWYEAQGWTFITVDEALAHPVFSRAELYEGPRGLSQIERILGGQREQ
;
A
#
# COMPACT_ATOMS: atom_id res chain seq x y z
N MET A 1 -11.39 -7.52 -7.65
CA MET A 1 -11.17 -6.06 -7.69
C MET A 1 -9.88 -5.81 -8.43
N ILE A 2 -9.87 -4.88 -9.37
CA ILE A 2 -8.69 -4.45 -10.12
C ILE A 2 -8.61 -2.93 -9.96
N GLY A 3 -7.41 -2.40 -9.78
CA GLY A 3 -7.16 -0.97 -9.60
C GLY A 3 -6.03 -0.48 -10.49
N ASN A 4 -5.94 0.83 -10.64
CA ASN A 4 -4.94 1.51 -11.42
C ASN A 4 -3.74 1.87 -10.54
N HIS A 5 -2.55 1.51 -11.00
CA HIS A 5 -1.30 1.77 -10.31
C HIS A 5 -0.31 2.54 -11.20
N SER A 6 -0.85 3.39 -12.08
CA SER A 6 -0.10 4.08 -13.13
C SER A 6 0.44 3.12 -14.21
N TRP A 7 0.88 3.66 -15.35
CA TRP A 7 1.28 2.84 -16.50
C TRP A 7 2.71 2.34 -16.35
N SER A 8 3.63 3.23 -15.97
CA SER A 8 5.06 2.93 -15.88
C SER A 8 5.59 2.83 -14.45
N HIS A 9 4.69 2.87 -13.45
CA HIS A 9 5.03 2.96 -12.03
C HIS A 9 5.94 4.17 -11.66
N PRO A 10 5.66 5.39 -12.15
CA PRO A 10 6.47 6.56 -11.87
C PRO A 10 6.22 7.10 -10.45
N ASP A 11 7.24 7.73 -9.87
CA ASP A 11 7.04 8.61 -8.72
C ASP A 11 6.33 9.90 -9.17
N TYR A 12 5.10 10.13 -8.72
CA TYR A 12 4.34 11.33 -9.05
C TYR A 12 5.07 12.61 -8.65
N GLY A 13 5.94 12.56 -7.63
CA GLY A 13 6.81 13.67 -7.24
C GLY A 13 7.71 14.18 -8.37
N ASN A 14 7.98 13.37 -9.39
CA ASN A 14 8.80 13.73 -10.54
C ASN A 14 7.99 14.11 -11.79
N LEU A 15 6.66 14.02 -11.73
CA LEU A 15 5.78 14.32 -12.85
C LEU A 15 5.11 15.69 -12.70
N THR A 16 4.73 16.27 -13.83
CA THR A 16 3.72 17.32 -13.91
C THR A 16 2.31 16.72 -13.77
N PRO A 17 1.27 17.53 -13.45
CA PRO A 17 -0.11 17.05 -13.45
C PRO A 17 -0.56 16.44 -14.78
N ASP A 18 -0.12 16.99 -15.92
CA ASP A 18 -0.47 16.47 -17.24
C ASP A 18 0.17 15.10 -17.51
N GLU A 19 1.43 14.91 -17.11
CA GLU A 19 2.10 13.60 -17.21
C GLU A 19 1.44 12.55 -16.31
N PHE A 20 1.02 12.94 -15.09
CA PHE A 20 0.27 12.05 -14.21
C PHE A 20 -1.11 11.66 -14.76
N LEU A 21 -1.79 12.62 -15.40
CA LEU A 21 -3.05 12.35 -16.09
C LEU A 21 -2.85 11.32 -17.21
N GLU A 22 -1.80 11.48 -18.02
CA GLU A 22 -1.51 10.56 -19.12
C GLU A 22 -1.19 9.14 -18.62
N GLU A 23 -0.31 9.04 -17.63
CA GLU A 23 0.02 7.78 -16.95
C GLU A 23 -1.22 7.06 -16.38
N THR A 24 -2.13 7.82 -15.78
CA THR A 24 -3.38 7.30 -15.24
C THR A 24 -4.32 6.85 -16.35
N ARG A 25 -4.50 7.66 -17.40
CA ARG A 25 -5.40 7.40 -18.53
C ARG A 25 -4.96 6.20 -19.35
N GLN A 26 -3.66 6.07 -19.62
CA GLN A 26 -3.14 4.95 -20.41
C GLN A 26 -3.45 3.61 -19.73
N THR A 27 -3.32 3.55 -18.40
CA THR A 27 -3.73 2.37 -17.63
C THR A 27 -5.25 2.21 -17.60
N ASP A 28 -6.00 3.30 -17.44
CA ASP A 28 -7.47 3.30 -17.43
C ASP A 28 -8.07 2.69 -18.69
N GLU A 29 -7.52 3.02 -19.86
CA GLU A 29 -7.97 2.50 -21.15
C GLU A 29 -7.85 0.98 -21.24
N VAL A 30 -6.79 0.40 -20.66
CA VAL A 30 -6.61 -1.07 -20.60
C VAL A 30 -7.53 -1.71 -19.57
N LEU A 31 -7.74 -1.05 -18.43
CA LEU A 31 -8.57 -1.59 -17.35
C LEU A 31 -10.07 -1.50 -17.63
N ALA A 32 -10.51 -0.64 -18.54
CA ALA A 32 -11.91 -0.35 -18.80
C ALA A 32 -12.77 -1.58 -19.15
N GLU A 33 -12.19 -2.60 -19.79
CA GLU A 33 -12.93 -3.84 -20.12
C GLU A 33 -13.07 -4.81 -18.91
N TRP A 34 -12.26 -4.62 -17.86
CA TRP A 34 -12.17 -5.50 -16.70
C TRP A 34 -12.84 -4.93 -15.44
N ILE A 35 -13.14 -3.63 -15.42
CA ILE A 35 -13.75 -2.95 -14.28
C ILE A 35 -15.24 -2.72 -14.55
N ASP A 36 -16.09 -3.39 -13.76
CA ASP A 36 -17.54 -3.21 -13.71
C ASP A 36 -17.97 -2.79 -12.29
N GLY A 37 -17.44 -1.66 -11.80
CA GLY A 37 -17.62 -1.20 -10.42
C GLY A 37 -16.80 0.03 -10.05
N PRO A 38 -16.59 0.31 -8.75
CA PRO A 38 -15.74 1.39 -8.28
C PRO A 38 -14.33 1.31 -8.86
N LYS A 39 -13.76 2.46 -9.23
CA LYS A 39 -12.40 2.56 -9.75
C LYS A 39 -11.46 2.97 -8.62
N TYR A 40 -10.47 2.14 -8.36
CA TYR A 40 -9.46 2.42 -7.32
C TYR A 40 -8.13 2.76 -7.92
N TYR A 41 -7.43 3.70 -7.30
CA TYR A 41 -6.07 4.09 -7.65
C TYR A 41 -5.17 3.92 -6.44
N ARG A 42 -3.91 3.54 -6.66
CA ARG A 42 -2.87 3.69 -5.63
C ARG A 42 -1.65 4.35 -6.25
N PHE A 43 -1.08 5.33 -5.57
CA PHE A 43 0.16 5.96 -6.02
C PHE A 43 1.35 4.98 -5.92
N PRO A 44 2.16 4.82 -6.98
CA PRO A 44 3.48 4.20 -6.87
C PRO A 44 4.27 4.79 -5.71
N TYR A 45 4.99 3.93 -4.99
CA TYR A 45 5.78 4.29 -3.82
C TYR A 45 4.98 4.98 -2.69
N LEU A 46 3.64 4.95 -2.71
CA LEU A 46 2.77 5.73 -1.81
C LEU A 46 3.00 7.26 -1.88
N ARG A 47 3.67 7.76 -2.92
CA ARG A 47 4.05 9.17 -3.05
C ARG A 47 2.94 9.96 -3.76
N GLN A 48 2.24 10.77 -2.99
CA GLN A 48 1.08 11.55 -3.45
C GLN A 48 1.43 12.99 -3.90
N GLY A 49 2.71 13.25 -4.19
CA GLY A 49 3.24 14.57 -4.54
C GLY A 49 3.88 15.30 -3.36
N GLU A 50 4.88 16.11 -3.66
CA GLU A 50 5.76 16.74 -2.67
C GLU A 50 5.20 18.03 -2.03
N THR A 51 4.06 18.53 -2.51
CA THR A 51 3.38 19.71 -1.98
C THR A 51 1.87 19.50 -1.89
N ALA A 52 1.18 20.26 -1.03
CA ALA A 52 -0.28 20.25 -0.95
C ALA A 52 -0.95 20.54 -2.31
N ALA A 53 -0.46 21.53 -3.05
CA ALA A 53 -1.01 21.90 -4.36
C ALA A 53 -0.88 20.77 -5.39
N LYS A 54 0.23 20.02 -5.35
CA LYS A 54 0.44 18.88 -6.26
C LYS A 54 -0.45 17.70 -5.86
N ARG A 55 -0.59 17.40 -4.57
CA ARG A 55 -1.53 16.40 -4.06
C ARG A 55 -2.97 16.73 -4.48
N GLU A 56 -3.38 18.00 -4.35
CA GLU A 56 -4.70 18.47 -4.75
C GLU A 56 -4.94 18.29 -6.25
N ALA A 57 -3.96 18.63 -7.09
CA ALA A 57 -4.05 18.40 -8.54
C ALA A 57 -4.23 16.90 -8.89
N ALA A 58 -3.52 15.99 -8.20
CA ALA A 58 -3.72 14.57 -8.40
C ALA A 58 -5.10 14.09 -7.93
N ILE A 59 -5.58 14.57 -6.78
CA ILE A 59 -6.93 14.25 -6.30
C ILE A 59 -7.99 14.71 -7.30
N GLU A 60 -7.85 15.92 -7.86
CA GLU A 60 -8.75 16.44 -8.89
C GLU A 60 -8.73 15.56 -10.15
N ILE A 61 -7.54 15.19 -10.64
CA ILE A 61 -7.38 14.31 -11.80
C ILE A 61 -8.04 12.95 -11.56
N LEU A 62 -7.77 12.30 -10.43
CA LEU A 62 -8.34 11.01 -10.08
C LEU A 62 -9.87 11.10 -9.99
N THR A 63 -10.38 12.13 -9.30
CA THR A 63 -11.83 12.36 -9.17
C THR A 63 -12.50 12.54 -10.53
N ASN A 64 -11.89 13.32 -11.43
CA ASN A 64 -12.42 13.55 -12.78
C ASN A 64 -12.43 12.28 -13.64
N LEU A 65 -11.50 11.35 -13.39
CA LEU A 65 -11.47 10.02 -14.02
C LEU A 65 -12.33 8.98 -13.28
N GLY A 66 -13.01 9.36 -12.20
CA GLY A 66 -13.85 8.49 -11.37
C GLY A 66 -13.08 7.56 -10.43
N TYR A 67 -11.79 7.82 -10.20
CA TYR A 67 -10.94 7.04 -9.32
C TYR A 67 -10.97 7.55 -7.87
N GLN A 68 -11.00 6.61 -6.93
CA GLN A 68 -10.74 6.85 -5.51
C GLN A 68 -9.34 6.33 -5.15
N ASN A 69 -8.54 7.16 -4.48
CA ASN A 69 -7.25 6.71 -3.95
C ASN A 69 -7.45 5.68 -2.83
N VAL A 70 -6.61 4.64 -2.80
CA VAL A 70 -6.60 3.57 -1.78
C VAL A 70 -5.28 3.63 -1.02
N PRO A 71 -5.25 4.32 0.13
CA PRO A 71 -4.08 4.37 1.00
C PRO A 71 -3.76 3.00 1.60
N VAL A 72 -2.58 2.91 2.20
CA VAL A 72 -2.12 1.75 2.99
C VAL A 72 -2.09 2.16 4.45
N THR A 73 -2.47 1.29 5.37
CA THR A 73 -2.31 1.54 6.82
C THR A 73 -1.27 0.63 7.45
N ILE A 74 -0.97 -0.53 6.85
CA ILE A 74 0.12 -1.40 7.28
C ILE A 74 1.15 -1.41 6.15
N ASP A 75 2.14 -0.53 6.28
CA ASP A 75 3.26 -0.43 5.35
C ASP A 75 4.43 -1.32 5.78
N ASN A 76 5.18 -1.84 4.83
CA ASN A 76 6.25 -2.81 5.12
C ASN A 76 7.27 -2.92 3.97
N ASP A 77 8.41 -3.50 4.31
CA ASP A 77 9.52 -3.75 3.40
C ASP A 77 9.60 -5.17 2.81
N GLU A 78 8.47 -5.88 2.63
CA GLU A 78 8.51 -7.28 2.19
C GLU A 78 9.22 -7.50 0.85
N TRP A 79 9.22 -6.49 -0.03
CA TRP A 79 9.91 -6.52 -1.31
C TRP A 79 11.44 -6.71 -1.16
N GLN A 80 12.04 -6.26 -0.04
CA GLN A 80 13.45 -6.47 0.25
C GLN A 80 13.74 -7.96 0.52
N PHE A 81 12.87 -8.61 1.30
CA PHE A 81 12.97 -10.05 1.56
C PHE A 81 12.80 -10.87 0.28
N ASN A 82 11.91 -10.45 -0.62
CA ASN A 82 11.72 -11.13 -1.89
C ASN A 82 13.01 -11.15 -2.74
N ALA A 83 13.78 -10.06 -2.76
CA ALA A 83 15.03 -9.98 -3.52
C ALA A 83 16.00 -11.10 -3.07
N ASP A 84 16.31 -11.12 -1.77
CA ASP A 84 17.20 -12.12 -1.17
C ASP A 84 16.64 -13.54 -1.30
N TYR A 85 15.33 -13.72 -1.12
CA TYR A 85 14.66 -15.02 -1.24
C TYR A 85 14.78 -15.60 -2.65
N THR A 86 14.54 -14.79 -3.68
CA THR A 86 14.64 -15.25 -5.06
C THR A 86 16.08 -15.55 -5.47
N GLU A 87 17.07 -14.83 -4.92
CA GLU A 87 18.49 -15.14 -5.11
C GLU A 87 18.85 -16.49 -4.47
N ALA A 88 18.50 -16.71 -3.21
CA ALA A 88 18.73 -17.99 -2.52
C ALA A 88 18.07 -19.17 -3.26
N MET A 89 16.85 -19.00 -3.75
CA MET A 89 16.14 -20.00 -4.54
C MET A 89 16.84 -20.29 -5.88
N ALA A 90 17.36 -19.26 -6.55
CA ALA A 90 18.09 -19.41 -7.81
C ALA A 90 19.42 -20.15 -7.62
N ASP A 91 20.08 -19.95 -6.48
CA ASP A 91 21.33 -20.63 -6.10
C ASP A 91 21.09 -22.07 -5.59
N GLY A 92 19.83 -22.46 -5.37
CA GLY A 92 19.47 -23.75 -4.79
C GLY A 92 19.77 -23.87 -3.30
N ASP A 93 20.01 -22.74 -2.62
CA ASP A 93 20.22 -22.67 -1.17
C ASP A 93 18.87 -22.68 -0.44
N THR A 94 18.30 -23.87 -0.31
CA THR A 94 16.99 -24.06 0.33
C THR A 94 16.98 -23.70 1.81
N ASP A 95 18.12 -23.81 2.48
CA ASP A 95 18.23 -23.46 3.91
C ASP A 95 18.19 -21.95 4.09
N ALA A 96 18.92 -21.19 3.26
CA ALA A 96 18.84 -19.74 3.24
C ALA A 96 17.44 -19.25 2.87
N ALA A 97 16.83 -19.81 1.80
CA ALA A 97 15.47 -19.46 1.40
C ALA A 97 14.45 -19.69 2.53
N ALA A 98 14.55 -20.82 3.25
CA ALA A 98 13.67 -21.12 4.38
C ALA A 98 13.84 -20.11 5.54
N ILE A 99 15.08 -19.71 5.85
CA ILE A 99 15.36 -18.69 6.87
C ILE A 99 14.78 -17.33 6.46
N ILE A 100 14.96 -16.92 5.20
CA ILE A 100 14.44 -15.65 4.68
C ILE A 100 12.91 -15.65 4.75
N GLY A 101 12.25 -16.74 4.34
CA GLY A 101 10.79 -16.87 4.45
C GLY A 101 10.27 -16.74 5.88
N GLN A 102 10.97 -17.31 6.87
CA GLN A 102 10.64 -17.14 8.29
C GLN A 102 10.81 -15.69 8.75
N ASN A 103 11.89 -15.03 8.34
CA ASN A 103 12.13 -13.62 8.69
C ASN A 103 11.10 -12.69 8.04
N TYR A 104 10.69 -12.96 6.80
CA TYR A 104 9.60 -12.26 6.13
C TYR A 104 8.30 -12.38 6.93
N LEU A 105 7.91 -13.59 7.36
CA LEU A 105 6.70 -13.79 8.16
C LEU A 105 6.78 -13.04 9.49
N ALA A 106 7.93 -13.11 10.18
CA ALA A 106 8.14 -12.36 11.42
C ALA A 106 8.04 -10.84 11.22
N HIS A 107 8.60 -10.33 10.12
CA HIS A 107 8.50 -8.91 9.74
C HIS A 107 7.06 -8.48 9.47
N MET A 108 6.28 -9.26 8.71
CA MET A 108 4.87 -8.94 8.44
C MET A 108 4.03 -8.89 9.72
N GLN A 109 4.28 -9.80 10.66
CA GLN A 109 3.62 -9.84 11.97
C GLN A 109 4.01 -8.63 12.84
N GLU A 110 5.29 -8.26 12.83
CA GLU A 110 5.80 -7.09 13.54
C GLU A 110 5.17 -5.81 12.99
N ARG A 111 5.19 -5.60 11.66
CA ARG A 111 4.61 -4.41 11.02
C ARG A 111 3.10 -4.31 11.25
N THR A 112 2.39 -5.44 11.24
CA THR A 112 0.97 -5.47 11.61
C THR A 112 0.76 -4.95 13.04
N SER A 113 1.51 -5.52 14.00
CA SER A 113 1.39 -5.15 15.41
C SER A 113 1.79 -3.69 15.66
N HIS A 114 2.81 -3.23 14.95
CA HIS A 114 3.28 -1.85 14.98
C HIS A 114 2.18 -0.88 14.57
N PHE A 115 1.58 -1.05 13.39
CA PHE A 115 0.57 -0.11 12.89
C PHE A 115 -0.76 -0.21 13.64
N GLN A 116 -1.14 -1.39 14.13
CA GLN A 116 -2.28 -1.54 15.02
C GLN A 116 -2.07 -0.76 16.32
N THR A 117 -0.90 -0.92 16.95
CA THR A 117 -0.54 -0.18 18.17
C THR A 117 -0.51 1.33 17.91
N LEU A 118 0.09 1.75 16.79
CA LEU A 118 0.17 3.17 16.41
C LEU A 118 -1.22 3.78 16.21
N ALA A 119 -2.15 3.05 15.58
CA ALA A 119 -3.54 3.48 15.44
C ALA A 119 -4.21 3.65 16.81
N VAL A 120 -4.11 2.64 17.68
CA VAL A 120 -4.71 2.69 19.02
C VAL A 120 -4.17 3.86 19.84
N ASP A 121 -2.84 4.01 19.89
CA ASP A 121 -2.18 5.00 20.74
C ASP A 121 -2.37 6.44 20.26
N GLU A 122 -2.25 6.67 18.95
CA GLU A 122 -2.18 8.03 18.39
C GLU A 122 -3.50 8.46 17.72
N LEU A 123 -4.35 7.52 17.29
CA LEU A 123 -5.63 7.81 16.63
C LEU A 123 -6.85 7.55 17.53
N GLY A 124 -6.65 6.96 18.71
CA GLY A 124 -7.68 6.75 19.73
C GLY A 124 -8.51 5.48 19.55
N GLY A 125 -8.06 4.57 18.68
CA GLY A 125 -8.73 3.30 18.41
C GLY A 125 -8.09 2.59 17.22
N ASP A 126 -8.37 1.29 17.12
CA ASP A 126 -7.96 0.48 15.97
C ASP A 126 -8.67 0.97 14.69
N VAL A 127 -8.16 0.57 13.53
CA VAL A 127 -8.68 0.94 12.22
C VAL A 127 -8.93 -0.27 11.34
N ASP A 128 -9.81 -0.10 10.36
CA ASP A 128 -9.94 -1.07 9.28
C ASP A 128 -8.70 -1.00 8.37
N HIS A 129 -7.76 -1.90 8.64
CA HIS A 129 -6.44 -1.85 8.05
C HIS A 129 -6.41 -2.32 6.58
N ILE A 130 -5.65 -1.59 5.75
CA ILE A 130 -5.26 -1.97 4.38
C ILE A 130 -3.76 -2.33 4.40
N LEU A 131 -3.46 -3.61 4.17
CA LEU A 131 -2.11 -4.16 4.08
C LEU A 131 -1.52 -3.97 2.67
N LEU A 132 -0.26 -3.54 2.59
CA LEU A 132 0.51 -3.54 1.35
C LEU A 132 1.23 -4.88 1.15
N VAL A 133 1.05 -5.50 -0.02
CA VAL A 133 1.84 -6.65 -0.50
C VAL A 133 2.01 -6.54 -2.01
N HIS A 134 3.10 -7.10 -2.54
CA HIS A 134 3.35 -7.15 -3.98
C HIS A 134 3.11 -8.56 -4.55
N LEU A 135 2.75 -8.63 -5.83
CA LEU A 135 2.72 -9.89 -6.57
C LEU A 135 4.17 -10.34 -6.86
N ASN A 136 4.75 -11.10 -5.95
CA ASN A 136 6.13 -11.58 -6.02
C ASN A 136 6.25 -13.04 -5.51
N GLN A 137 7.44 -13.62 -5.57
CA GLN A 137 7.64 -15.04 -5.28
C GLN A 137 7.49 -15.36 -3.79
N ILE A 138 8.04 -14.53 -2.90
CA ILE A 138 7.95 -14.80 -1.47
C ILE A 138 6.49 -14.75 -0.97
N ASN A 139 5.67 -13.81 -1.48
CA ASN A 139 4.24 -13.80 -1.20
C ASN A 139 3.54 -15.00 -1.85
N ALA A 140 3.90 -15.39 -3.08
CA ALA A 140 3.30 -16.58 -3.71
C ALA A 140 3.50 -17.85 -2.87
N ASP A 141 4.65 -17.98 -2.21
CA ASP A 141 5.00 -19.16 -1.41
C ASP A 141 4.48 -19.08 0.04
N HIS A 142 4.42 -17.88 0.64
CA HIS A 142 4.17 -17.72 2.07
C HIS A 142 2.87 -16.98 2.44
N LEU A 143 2.12 -16.43 1.48
CA LEU A 143 0.88 -15.69 1.77
C LEU A 143 -0.14 -16.55 2.52
N GLY A 144 -0.27 -17.84 2.20
CA GLY A 144 -1.17 -18.75 2.94
C GLY A 144 -0.86 -18.78 4.45
N THR A 145 0.42 -18.96 4.80
CA THR A 145 0.86 -18.96 6.20
C THR A 145 0.63 -17.62 6.90
N LEU A 146 0.80 -16.51 6.18
CA LEU A 146 0.52 -15.18 6.72
C LEU A 146 -0.98 -14.98 6.98
N LEU A 147 -1.85 -15.40 6.06
CA LEU A 147 -3.31 -15.32 6.21
C LEU A 147 -3.80 -16.22 7.36
N ASP A 148 -3.28 -17.44 7.49
CA ASP A 148 -3.58 -18.34 8.61
C ASP A 148 -3.21 -17.69 9.96
N TRP A 149 -2.09 -16.97 10.02
CA TRP A 149 -1.70 -16.24 11.21
C TRP A 149 -2.68 -15.10 11.54
N TYR A 150 -3.11 -14.31 10.54
CA TYR A 150 -4.12 -13.27 10.74
C TYR A 150 -5.42 -13.85 11.30
N GLU A 151 -5.93 -14.95 10.73
CA GLU A 151 -7.13 -15.63 11.23
C GLU A 151 -6.94 -16.12 12.67
N ALA A 152 -5.78 -16.72 12.98
CA ALA A 152 -5.47 -17.20 14.33
C ALA A 152 -5.35 -16.07 15.37
N GLN A 153 -4.98 -14.86 14.95
CA GLN A 153 -4.98 -13.66 15.78
C GLN A 153 -6.36 -12.97 15.87
N GLY A 154 -7.39 -13.51 15.19
CA GLY A 154 -8.75 -12.99 15.22
C GLY A 154 -9.04 -11.86 14.22
N TRP A 155 -8.16 -11.64 13.24
CA TRP A 155 -8.43 -10.73 12.14
C TRP A 155 -9.48 -11.30 11.19
N THR A 156 -10.19 -10.41 10.52
CA THR A 156 -11.13 -10.76 9.46
C THR A 156 -10.81 -9.96 8.21
N PHE A 157 -11.01 -10.56 7.04
CA PHE A 157 -10.77 -9.91 5.76
C PHE A 157 -12.06 -9.27 5.25
N ILE A 158 -11.98 -7.97 4.97
CA ILE A 158 -13.07 -7.15 4.47
C ILE A 158 -12.74 -6.61 3.08
N THR A 159 -13.76 -6.08 2.40
CA THR A 159 -13.56 -5.42 1.10
C THR A 159 -12.89 -4.05 1.27
N VAL A 160 -12.27 -3.55 0.20
CA VAL A 160 -11.68 -2.20 0.21
C VAL A 160 -12.74 -1.12 0.41
N ASP A 161 -13.96 -1.30 -0.10
CA ASP A 161 -15.08 -0.39 0.15
C ASP A 161 -15.42 -0.29 1.65
N GLU A 162 -15.49 -1.43 2.32
CA GLU A 162 -15.73 -1.49 3.77
C GLU A 162 -14.59 -0.82 4.54
N ALA A 163 -13.33 -1.09 4.18
CA ALA A 163 -12.18 -0.46 4.83
C ALA A 163 -12.20 1.07 4.64
N LEU A 164 -12.41 1.56 3.42
CA LEU A 164 -12.43 2.99 3.11
C LEU A 164 -13.61 3.74 3.76
N ALA A 165 -14.65 3.04 4.23
CA ALA A 165 -15.72 3.63 5.01
C ALA A 165 -15.29 3.97 6.46
N HIS A 166 -14.16 3.45 6.94
CA HIS A 166 -13.64 3.76 8.26
C HIS A 166 -13.27 5.25 8.39
N PRO A 167 -13.64 5.95 9.49
CA PRO A 167 -13.41 7.40 9.64
C PRO A 167 -11.95 7.85 9.51
N VAL A 168 -10.98 6.94 9.70
CA VAL A 168 -9.55 7.25 9.54
C VAL A 168 -9.23 7.81 8.16
N PHE A 169 -9.87 7.30 7.10
CA PHE A 169 -9.60 7.70 5.71
C PHE A 169 -10.21 9.07 5.36
N SER A 170 -11.01 9.66 6.24
CA SER A 170 -11.52 11.04 6.11
C SER A 170 -10.79 12.03 7.01
N ARG A 171 -9.78 11.60 7.80
CA ARG A 171 -9.01 12.52 8.65
C ARG A 171 -8.07 13.37 7.81
N ALA A 172 -7.85 14.60 8.25
CA ALA A 172 -6.88 15.48 7.63
C ALA A 172 -5.46 14.90 7.76
N GLU A 173 -4.74 14.87 6.64
CA GLU A 173 -3.33 14.51 6.61
C GLU A 173 -2.48 15.71 7.00
N LEU A 174 -1.72 15.61 8.10
CA LEU A 174 -0.79 16.65 8.52
C LEU A 174 0.53 16.62 7.75
N TYR A 175 0.83 15.50 7.05
CA TYR A 175 2.06 15.36 6.29
C TYR A 175 1.96 16.04 4.92
N GLU A 176 2.98 16.84 4.63
CA GLU A 176 3.29 17.37 3.31
C GLU A 176 4.75 17.07 3.00
N GLY A 177 5.03 16.36 1.90
CA GLY A 177 6.38 16.07 1.49
C GLY A 177 6.49 14.84 0.58
N PRO A 178 7.72 14.53 0.12
CA PRO A 178 7.95 13.58 -0.97
C PRO A 178 7.96 12.12 -0.53
N ARG A 179 7.79 11.80 0.76
CA ARG A 179 7.87 10.41 1.22
C ARG A 179 6.58 9.65 0.92
N GLY A 180 6.76 8.38 0.58
CA GLY A 180 5.71 7.37 0.68
C GLY A 180 5.52 7.00 2.13
N LEU A 181 4.30 7.06 2.63
CA LEU A 181 3.98 6.80 4.02
C LEU A 181 2.59 6.14 4.09
N SER A 182 2.38 5.35 5.14
CA SER A 182 1.04 4.87 5.49
C SER A 182 0.09 6.03 5.79
N GLN A 183 -1.21 5.80 5.66
CA GLN A 183 -2.26 6.75 6.02
C GLN A 183 -2.14 7.21 7.47
N ILE A 184 -1.77 6.31 8.38
CA ILE A 184 -1.62 6.60 9.80
C ILE A 184 -0.50 7.64 9.98
N GLU A 185 0.67 7.39 9.41
CA GLU A 185 1.80 8.33 9.50
C GLU A 185 1.50 9.66 8.81
N ARG A 186 0.78 9.65 7.68
CA ARG A 186 0.34 10.88 7.00
C ARG A 186 -0.57 11.74 7.88
N ILE A 187 -1.50 11.12 8.60
CA ILE A 187 -2.35 11.79 9.59
C ILE A 187 -1.51 12.36 10.74
N LEU A 188 -0.48 11.64 11.18
CA LEU A 188 0.42 12.07 12.27
C LEU A 188 1.52 13.06 11.84
N GLY A 189 1.49 13.56 10.60
CA GLY A 189 2.46 14.56 10.13
C GLY A 189 3.80 13.98 9.72
N GLY A 190 3.85 12.67 9.46
CA GLY A 190 5.06 11.95 9.10
C GLY A 190 6.06 11.84 10.25
N GLN A 191 5.62 11.99 11.49
CA GLN A 191 6.49 11.77 12.63
C GLN A 191 6.75 10.27 12.79
N ARG A 192 8.05 9.93 12.83
CA ARG A 192 8.69 8.61 12.98
C ARG A 192 8.85 7.84 11.66
N GLU A 193 10.09 7.81 11.19
CA GLU A 193 10.94 6.60 11.18
C GLU A 193 12.38 7.09 11.43
N GLN A 194 13.00 6.59 12.51
CA GLN A 194 14.44 6.57 12.74
C GLN A 194 14.86 5.12 12.62
#